data_AF-A0A7M7NVQ9-F1
#
_entry.id   AF-A0A7M7NVQ9-F1
#
_cell.length_a   1.000
_cell.length_b   1.000
_cell.length_c   1.000
_cell.angle_alpha   90.00
_cell.angle_beta   90.00
_cell.angle_gamma   90.00
#
_symmetry.space_group_name_H-M   'P 1'
#
loop_
_entity.id
_entity.type
_entity.pdbx_description
1 polymer ?
#
loop_
_entity_poly.entity_id
_entity_poly.type
_entity_poly.pdbx_seq_one_letter_code
_entity_poly.pdbx_strand_id
1 'polypeptide(L)'
;MLAAFAKMSAASGVDVLQGYFEDVKSEVSKQDPVVVGVAVAVIVILFTIVLLKLFRGSGNNRRSVLVLGLCESGKTLLYSRLVHKKAIESYTSIKENAGPYQVTGQRSMLLEVVDIPGNDRQRIQFWNRFKTQARGVVFLVDSSSIQKDVKEVAEFLYTLLSDSTTTNLHTPFVVACNKQDITMAKSARIIQILLEKEMTTLRVTRAATLSSTDGSSGDANTFLGKQGKDFDFSHLANPVDFVECSAKGSSADDEGELNTVTEWISNLV
;
A
#
# COMPACT_ATOMS: atom_id res chain seq x y z
N MET A 1 -11.15 -27.92 -56.85
CA MET A 1 -11.71 -27.91 -55.47
C MET A 1 -10.99 -28.87 -54.52
N LEU A 2 -10.49 -30.04 -54.97
CA LEU A 2 -9.75 -31.00 -54.12
C LEU A 2 -8.24 -30.72 -53.93
N ALA A 3 -7.59 -29.94 -54.81
CA ALA A 3 -6.16 -29.59 -54.66
C ALA A 3 -5.90 -28.43 -53.66
N ALA A 4 -6.93 -27.66 -53.31
CA ALA A 4 -6.82 -26.55 -52.34
C ALA A 4 -6.87 -27.05 -50.88
N PHE A 5 -7.50 -28.19 -50.63
CA PHE A 5 -7.59 -28.78 -49.29
C PHE A 5 -6.32 -29.53 -48.87
N ALA A 6 -5.51 -30.02 -49.82
CA ALA A 6 -4.29 -30.76 -49.53
C ALA A 6 -3.11 -29.86 -49.10
N LYS A 7 -3.18 -28.55 -49.37
CA LYS A 7 -2.13 -27.58 -48.99
C LYS A 7 -2.33 -26.98 -47.59
N MET A 8 -3.43 -27.34 -46.91
CA MET A 8 -3.82 -26.78 -45.61
C MET A 8 -3.37 -27.65 -44.41
N SER A 9 -2.57 -28.69 -44.65
CA SER A 9 -2.14 -29.64 -43.61
C SER A 9 -0.67 -29.49 -43.17
N ALA A 10 0.07 -28.51 -43.68
CA ALA A 10 1.49 -28.33 -43.34
C ALA A 10 1.96 -26.88 -43.34
N ALA A 11 1.06 -25.92 -43.15
CA ALA A 11 1.45 -24.52 -42.97
C ALA A 11 1.56 -24.25 -41.47
N SER A 12 2.75 -23.84 -41.02
CA SER A 12 2.89 -23.31 -39.68
C SER A 12 1.99 -22.06 -39.57
N GLY A 13 1.48 -21.74 -38.37
CA GLY A 13 0.64 -20.54 -38.19
C GLY A 13 1.30 -19.24 -38.69
N VAL A 14 2.62 -19.24 -38.81
CA VAL A 14 3.44 -18.15 -39.36
C VAL A 14 3.28 -18.04 -40.88
N ASP A 15 3.27 -19.14 -41.61
CA ASP A 15 3.11 -19.16 -43.08
C ASP A 15 1.72 -18.67 -43.51
N VAL A 16 0.70 -19.02 -42.72
CA VAL A 16 -0.68 -18.58 -42.93
C VAL A 16 -0.78 -17.07 -42.72
N LEU A 17 -0.23 -16.56 -41.62
CA LEU A 17 -0.22 -15.12 -41.31
C LEU A 17 0.56 -14.31 -42.36
N GLN A 18 1.64 -14.86 -42.89
CA GLN A 18 2.45 -14.20 -43.90
C GLN A 18 1.72 -14.10 -45.26
N GLY A 19 0.93 -15.12 -45.63
CA GLY A 19 0.05 -15.07 -46.79
C GLY A 19 -1.03 -13.99 -46.66
N TYR A 20 -1.70 -13.91 -45.51
CA TYR A 20 -2.67 -12.84 -45.24
C TYR A 20 -2.03 -11.45 -45.28
N PHE A 21 -0.77 -11.31 -44.83
CA PHE A 21 -0.08 -10.03 -44.82
C PHE A 21 0.28 -9.54 -46.23
N GLU A 22 0.71 -10.45 -47.11
CA GLU A 22 0.99 -10.15 -48.52
C GLU A 22 -0.30 -9.80 -49.29
N ASP A 23 -1.40 -10.51 -49.05
CA ASP A 23 -2.70 -10.23 -49.66
C ASP A 23 -3.21 -8.83 -49.26
N VAL A 24 -3.16 -8.51 -47.96
CA VAL A 24 -3.53 -7.18 -47.44
C VAL A 24 -2.63 -6.10 -48.01
N LYS A 25 -1.32 -6.34 -48.13
CA LYS A 25 -0.37 -5.39 -48.73
C LYS A 25 -0.67 -5.13 -50.21
N SER A 26 -1.08 -6.15 -50.95
CA SER A 26 -1.48 -6.02 -52.36
C SER A 26 -2.78 -5.21 -52.51
N GLU A 27 -3.73 -5.40 -51.61
CA GLU A 27 -5.05 -4.73 -51.67
C GLU A 27 -4.97 -3.27 -51.17
N VAL A 28 -4.11 -3.00 -50.18
CA VAL A 28 -3.76 -1.62 -49.77
C VAL A 28 -3.04 -0.87 -50.91
N SER A 29 -2.20 -1.55 -51.69
CA SER A 29 -1.52 -0.95 -52.86
C SER A 29 -2.48 -0.60 -54.00
N LYS A 30 -3.67 -1.24 -54.06
CA LYS A 30 -4.72 -0.93 -55.05
C LYS A 30 -5.60 0.25 -54.66
N GLN A 31 -5.36 0.88 -53.50
CA GLN A 31 -6.15 2.00 -52.98
C GLN A 31 -7.67 1.70 -52.92
N ASP A 32 -8.07 0.47 -52.59
CA ASP A 32 -9.49 0.20 -52.33
C ASP A 32 -9.94 1.06 -51.14
N PRO A 33 -10.91 1.97 -51.33
CA PRO A 33 -11.35 2.90 -50.28
C PRO A 33 -11.85 2.18 -49.02
N VAL A 34 -12.34 0.93 -49.13
CA VAL A 34 -12.78 0.14 -47.99
C VAL A 34 -11.58 -0.38 -47.19
N VAL A 35 -10.58 -0.97 -47.86
CA VAL A 35 -9.38 -1.52 -47.21
C VAL A 35 -8.55 -0.42 -46.56
N VAL A 36 -8.40 0.71 -47.25
CA VAL A 36 -7.72 1.90 -46.69
C VAL A 36 -8.47 2.44 -45.48
N GLY A 37 -9.81 2.51 -45.53
CA GLY A 37 -10.64 2.93 -44.41
C GLY A 37 -10.47 2.05 -43.17
N VAL A 38 -10.45 0.72 -43.34
CA VAL A 38 -10.24 -0.23 -42.25
C VAL A 38 -8.83 -0.12 -41.67
N ALA A 39 -7.80 -0.01 -42.52
CA ALA A 39 -6.42 0.15 -42.07
C ALA A 39 -6.22 1.43 -41.24
N VAL A 40 -6.78 2.56 -41.69
CA VAL A 40 -6.75 3.83 -40.95
C VAL A 40 -7.47 3.70 -39.62
N ALA A 41 -8.66 3.08 -39.57
CA ALA A 41 -9.41 2.87 -38.33
C ALA A 41 -8.62 2.06 -37.30
N VAL A 42 -7.94 0.99 -37.73
CA VAL A 42 -7.08 0.17 -36.85
C VAL A 42 -5.90 0.98 -36.32
N ILE A 43 -5.24 1.78 -37.16
CA ILE A 43 -4.13 2.65 -36.74
C ILE A 43 -4.62 3.69 -35.72
N VAL A 44 -5.78 4.31 -35.96
CA VAL A 44 -6.37 5.28 -35.02
C VAL A 44 -6.70 4.63 -33.69
N ILE A 45 -7.27 3.43 -33.67
CA ILE A 45 -7.56 2.69 -32.43
C ILE A 45 -6.26 2.35 -31.68
N LEU A 46 -5.26 1.80 -32.37
CA LEU A 46 -3.96 1.48 -31.76
C LEU A 46 -3.29 2.72 -31.21
N PHE A 47 -3.25 3.81 -31.99
CA PHE A 47 -2.70 5.09 -31.57
C PHE A 47 -3.46 5.64 -30.36
N THR A 48 -4.79 5.53 -30.33
CA THR A 48 -5.63 5.94 -29.19
C THR A 48 -5.33 5.10 -27.96
N ILE A 49 -5.14 3.78 -28.06
CA ILE A 49 -4.78 2.90 -26.94
C ILE A 49 -3.38 3.25 -26.41
N VAL A 50 -2.41 3.49 -27.31
CA VAL A 50 -1.06 3.90 -26.93
C VAL A 50 -1.09 5.28 -26.25
N LEU A 51 -1.79 6.25 -26.82
CA LEU A 51 -1.98 7.56 -26.22
C LEU A 51 -2.71 7.46 -24.87
N LEU A 52 -3.73 6.62 -24.73
CA LEU A 52 -4.39 6.41 -23.44
C LEU A 52 -3.45 5.78 -22.41
N LYS A 53 -2.52 4.89 -22.79
CA LYS A 53 -1.50 4.37 -21.88
C LYS A 53 -0.40 5.38 -21.56
N LEU A 54 0.00 6.22 -22.51
CA LEU A 54 1.00 7.28 -22.31
C LEU A 54 0.44 8.46 -21.51
N PHE A 55 -0.82 8.84 -21.74
CA PHE A 55 -1.55 9.89 -21.01
C PHE A 55 -2.18 9.39 -19.71
N ARG A 56 -2.35 8.08 -19.52
CA ARG A 56 -2.41 7.45 -18.17
C ARG A 56 -1.01 7.36 -17.58
N GLY A 57 -0.18 8.38 -17.82
CA GLY A 57 0.92 8.71 -16.94
C GLY A 57 0.34 8.83 -15.54
N SER A 58 0.62 7.83 -14.72
CA SER A 58 0.33 7.80 -13.30
C SER A 58 1.08 8.98 -12.68
N GLY A 59 0.45 10.15 -12.67
CA GLY A 59 0.80 11.18 -11.72
C GLY A 59 0.72 10.51 -10.37
N ASN A 60 1.88 10.31 -9.74
CA ASN A 60 2.03 9.68 -8.44
C ASN A 60 1.40 10.63 -7.40
N ASN A 61 0.06 10.70 -7.40
CA ASN A 61 -0.76 11.59 -6.58
C ASN A 61 -0.81 11.13 -5.11
N ARG A 62 0.07 10.20 -4.75
CA ARG A 62 0.29 9.72 -3.39
C ARG A 62 0.99 10.80 -2.60
N ARG A 63 0.19 11.61 -1.92
CA ARG A 63 0.64 12.71 -1.05
C ARG A 63 0.25 12.50 0.40
N SER A 64 -0.49 11.43 0.71
CA SER A 64 -1.04 11.23 2.04
C SER A 64 -0.15 10.32 2.88
N VAL A 65 0.11 10.73 4.12
CA VAL A 65 0.73 9.90 5.17
C VAL A 65 -0.38 9.47 6.10
N LEU A 66 -0.67 8.17 6.15
CA LEU A 66 -1.77 7.64 6.96
C LEU A 66 -1.28 7.31 8.35
N VAL A 67 -1.96 7.82 9.38
CA VAL A 67 -1.70 7.52 10.79
C VAL A 67 -2.73 6.49 11.26
N LEU A 68 -2.26 5.28 11.55
CA LEU A 68 -3.06 4.11 11.89
C LEU A 68 -2.58 3.52 13.21
N GLY A 69 -3.38 2.66 13.84
CA GLY A 69 -3.07 1.99 15.10
C GLY A 69 -4.32 1.80 15.96
N LEU A 70 -4.21 1.01 17.03
CA LEU A 70 -5.33 0.74 17.94
C LEU A 70 -5.82 2.01 18.65
N CYS A 71 -7.00 1.94 19.25
CA CYS A 71 -7.49 3.01 20.14
C CYS A 71 -6.45 3.33 21.22
N GLU A 72 -6.41 4.59 21.65
CA GLU A 72 -5.51 5.08 22.70
C GLU A 72 -3.99 5.01 22.41
N SER A 73 -3.55 4.55 21.23
CA SER A 73 -2.13 4.54 20.86
C SER A 73 -1.51 5.92 20.65
N GLY A 74 -2.32 6.99 20.61
CA GLY A 74 -1.87 8.38 20.51
C GLY A 74 -1.91 8.97 19.09
N LYS A 75 -2.62 8.35 18.14
CA LYS A 75 -2.76 8.81 16.74
C LYS A 75 -3.14 10.29 16.61
N THR A 76 -4.22 10.70 17.26
CA THR A 76 -4.74 12.07 17.17
C THR A 76 -3.79 13.09 17.81
N LEU A 77 -3.10 12.71 18.90
CA LEU A 77 -2.08 13.55 19.51
C LEU A 77 -0.88 13.73 18.57
N LEU A 78 -0.41 12.66 17.92
CA LEU A 78 0.64 12.74 16.90
C LEU A 78 0.19 13.60 15.71
N TYR A 79 -1.02 13.39 15.20
CA TYR A 79 -1.59 14.22 14.14
C TYR A 79 -1.60 15.70 14.51
N SER A 80 -2.07 16.04 15.71
CA SER A 80 -2.11 17.42 16.20
C SER A 80 -0.71 18.02 16.33
N ARG A 81 0.28 17.22 16.77
CA ARG A 81 1.69 17.64 16.82
C ARG A 81 2.26 17.93 15.43
N LEU A 82 2.01 17.04 14.46
CA LEU A 82 2.52 17.21 13.09
C LEU A 82 1.85 18.38 12.37
N VAL A 83 0.52 18.49 12.43
CA VAL A 83 -0.26 19.45 11.62
C VAL A 83 -0.41 20.81 12.32
N HIS A 84 -0.67 20.81 13.63
CA HIS A 84 -0.96 22.04 14.38
C HIS A 84 0.18 22.51 15.28
N LYS A 85 1.28 21.75 15.38
CA LYS A 85 2.42 22.02 16.27
C LYS A 85 2.02 22.20 17.74
N LYS A 86 0.93 21.55 18.16
CA LYS A 86 0.37 21.65 19.51
C LYS A 86 -0.01 20.28 20.05
N ALA A 87 0.29 20.03 21.31
CA ALA A 87 -0.29 18.94 22.08
C ALA A 87 -1.70 19.36 22.53
N ILE A 88 -2.73 18.72 21.98
CA ILE A 88 -4.13 18.95 22.36
C ILE A 88 -4.63 17.66 23.01
N GLU A 89 -5.34 17.76 24.14
CA GLU A 89 -6.00 16.59 24.75
C GLU A 89 -6.97 15.98 23.74
N SER A 90 -6.79 14.69 23.43
CA SER A 90 -7.57 14.00 22.41
C SER A 90 -8.48 12.94 23.02
N TYR A 91 -9.74 12.92 22.59
CA TYR A 91 -10.69 11.82 22.81
C TYR A 91 -10.75 10.91 21.58
N THR A 92 -11.52 9.83 21.64
CA THR A 92 -11.66 8.88 20.53
C THR A 92 -12.24 9.56 19.26
N SER A 93 -11.46 9.59 18.18
CA SER A 93 -11.88 10.17 16.89
C SER A 93 -13.08 9.40 16.30
N ILE A 94 -14.16 10.12 16.00
CA ILE A 94 -15.38 9.60 15.36
C ILE A 94 -15.32 9.73 13.82
N LYS A 95 -14.48 10.66 13.32
CA LYS A 95 -14.23 10.96 11.91
C LYS A 95 -12.72 11.07 11.65
N GLU A 96 -12.33 10.94 10.40
CA GLU A 96 -10.95 11.19 9.95
C GLU A 96 -10.58 12.67 10.14
N ASN A 97 -9.36 12.93 10.63
CA ASN A 97 -8.76 14.26 10.57
C ASN A 97 -7.73 14.27 9.45
N ALA A 98 -7.83 15.21 8.53
CA ALA A 98 -6.87 15.38 7.43
C ALA A 98 -6.35 16.81 7.43
N GLY A 99 -5.04 16.97 7.29
CA GLY A 99 -4.41 18.28 7.36
C GLY A 99 -3.08 18.35 6.63
N PRO A 100 -2.70 19.55 6.15
CA PRO A 100 -1.44 19.74 5.47
C PRO A 100 -0.26 19.63 6.45
N TYR A 101 0.78 18.92 6.06
CA TYR A 101 2.05 18.82 6.76
C TYR A 101 3.18 19.32 5.87
N GLN A 102 3.91 20.33 6.35
CA GLN A 102 5.11 20.82 5.70
C GLN A 102 6.29 19.94 6.11
N VAL A 103 6.93 19.31 5.13
CA VAL A 103 8.01 18.36 5.38
C VAL A 103 9.24 19.09 5.96
N THR A 104 9.73 18.61 7.09
CA THR A 104 10.92 19.16 7.75
C THR A 104 12.12 19.12 6.80
N GLY A 105 12.84 20.24 6.68
CA GLY A 105 14.00 20.36 5.78
C GLY A 105 13.66 20.61 4.30
N GLN A 106 12.39 20.55 3.88
CA GLN A 106 11.98 20.76 2.49
C GLN A 106 10.84 21.78 2.38
N ARG A 107 11.20 23.07 2.22
CA ARG A 107 10.27 24.21 2.29
C ARG A 107 9.07 24.15 1.32
N SER A 108 9.24 23.53 0.15
CA SER A 108 8.21 23.47 -0.91
C SER A 108 7.41 22.17 -0.95
N MET A 109 7.73 21.20 -0.09
CA MET A 109 7.05 19.90 -0.10
C MET A 109 5.94 19.87 0.95
N LEU A 110 4.72 19.62 0.49
CA LEU A 110 3.54 19.49 1.32
C LEU A 110 2.93 18.10 1.16
N LEU A 111 2.81 17.39 2.29
CA LEU A 111 2.09 16.13 2.40
C LEU A 111 0.76 16.37 3.11
N GLU A 112 -0.16 15.42 3.00
CA GLU A 112 -1.39 15.40 3.77
C GLU A 112 -1.30 14.33 4.84
N VAL A 113 -1.37 14.68 6.12
CA VAL A 113 -1.42 13.69 7.19
C VAL A 113 -2.88 13.36 7.46
N VAL A 114 -3.23 12.08 7.51
CA VAL A 114 -4.60 11.61 7.73
C VAL A 114 -4.65 10.72 8.98
N ASP A 115 -5.29 11.20 10.05
CA ASP A 115 -5.60 10.43 11.27
C ASP A 115 -6.80 9.52 11.02
N ILE A 116 -6.57 8.21 11.08
CA ILE A 116 -7.61 7.20 10.88
C ILE A 116 -8.13 6.73 12.24
N PRO A 117 -9.46 6.77 12.47
CA PRO A 117 -10.07 6.26 13.70
C PRO A 117 -9.64 4.82 14.04
N GLY A 118 -9.34 4.59 15.33
CA GLY A 118 -8.82 3.30 15.80
C GLY A 118 -9.88 2.21 16.04
N ASN A 119 -11.16 2.57 16.09
CA ASN A 119 -12.27 1.64 16.36
C ASN A 119 -12.42 0.64 15.19
N ASP A 120 -12.51 -0.65 15.51
CA ASP A 120 -12.55 -1.76 14.56
C ASP A 120 -13.53 -1.55 13.38
N ARG A 121 -14.74 -1.04 13.65
CA ARG A 121 -15.76 -0.86 12.60
C ARG A 121 -15.37 0.18 11.56
N GLN A 122 -14.78 1.29 12.01
CA GLN A 122 -14.48 2.43 11.15
C GLN A 122 -13.10 2.30 10.49
N ARG A 123 -12.15 1.67 11.18
CA ARG A 123 -10.76 1.55 10.76
C ARG A 123 -10.59 0.93 9.37
N ILE A 124 -11.31 -0.17 9.08
CA ILE A 124 -11.25 -0.85 7.78
C ILE A 124 -11.91 0.01 6.68
N GLN A 125 -13.03 0.65 6.99
CA GLN A 125 -13.73 1.53 6.03
C GLN A 125 -12.83 2.69 5.59
N PHE A 126 -12.20 3.37 6.55
CA PHE A 126 -11.31 4.49 6.26
C PHE A 126 -10.00 4.02 5.61
N TRP A 127 -9.43 2.90 6.04
CA TRP A 127 -8.29 2.27 5.36
C TRP A 127 -8.58 2.06 3.86
N ASN A 128 -9.70 1.41 3.53
CA ASN A 128 -10.08 1.14 2.15
C ASN A 128 -10.29 2.42 1.32
N ARG A 129 -10.70 3.52 1.95
CA ARG A 129 -10.88 4.82 1.31
C ARG A 129 -9.54 5.50 0.98
N PHE A 130 -8.53 5.38 1.84
CA PHE A 130 -7.30 6.17 1.74
C PHE A 130 -6.06 5.39 1.25
N LYS A 131 -6.06 4.05 1.29
CA LYS A 131 -4.89 3.21 1.00
C LYS A 131 -4.23 3.44 -0.37
N THR A 132 -5.01 3.81 -1.39
CA THR A 132 -4.48 4.09 -2.75
C THR A 132 -3.74 5.43 -2.85
N GLN A 133 -3.96 6.35 -1.92
CA GLN A 133 -3.34 7.68 -1.84
C GLN A 133 -2.15 7.70 -0.88
N ALA A 134 -1.93 6.60 -0.15
CA ALA A 134 -0.88 6.48 0.86
C ALA A 134 0.51 6.51 0.21
N ARG A 135 1.29 7.56 0.50
CA ARG A 135 2.72 7.62 0.22
C ARG A 135 3.53 6.84 1.26
N GLY A 136 3.03 6.79 2.49
CA GLY A 136 3.59 6.00 3.58
C GLY A 136 2.57 5.83 4.70
N VAL A 137 2.79 4.84 5.56
CA VAL A 137 1.93 4.53 6.69
C VAL A 137 2.73 4.64 7.99
N VAL A 138 2.25 5.47 8.91
CA VAL A 138 2.74 5.52 10.29
C VAL A 138 1.78 4.70 11.14
N PHE A 139 2.24 3.54 11.59
CA PHE A 139 1.47 2.62 12.44
C PHE A 139 1.88 2.80 13.91
N LEU A 140 1.02 3.43 14.71
CA LEU A 140 1.29 3.76 16.10
C LEU A 140 0.96 2.62 17.03
N VAL A 141 1.92 2.30 17.89
CA VAL A 141 1.82 1.30 18.95
C VAL A 141 2.01 1.98 20.30
N ASP A 142 1.14 1.69 21.27
CA ASP A 142 1.37 2.05 22.65
C ASP A 142 2.42 1.11 23.26
N SER A 143 3.62 1.64 23.48
CA SER A 143 4.74 0.85 23.98
C SER A 143 4.58 0.41 25.44
N SER A 144 3.71 1.09 26.21
CA SER A 144 3.46 0.78 27.62
C SER A 144 2.45 -0.35 27.82
N SER A 145 1.52 -0.54 26.88
CA SER A 145 0.47 -1.55 26.93
C SER A 145 0.70 -2.76 26.01
N ILE A 146 1.71 -2.71 25.12
CA ILE A 146 1.95 -3.71 24.07
C ILE A 146 1.91 -5.18 24.53
N GLN A 147 2.32 -5.49 25.76
CA GLN A 147 2.25 -6.87 26.26
C GLN A 147 0.81 -7.43 26.33
N LYS A 148 -0.17 -6.57 26.59
CA LYS A 148 -1.59 -6.94 26.63
C LYS A 148 -2.19 -6.94 25.21
N ASP A 149 -1.75 -6.00 24.39
CA ASP A 149 -2.41 -5.68 23.12
C ASP A 149 -1.72 -6.34 21.90
N VAL A 150 -0.59 -7.04 22.10
CA VAL A 150 0.25 -7.60 21.02
C VAL A 150 -0.55 -8.37 19.96
N LYS A 151 -1.53 -9.16 20.39
CA LYS A 151 -2.38 -9.95 19.50
C LYS A 151 -3.21 -9.08 18.57
N GLU A 152 -3.90 -8.08 19.13
CA GLU A 152 -4.77 -7.18 18.36
C GLU A 152 -3.94 -6.23 17.47
N VAL A 153 -2.81 -5.75 17.99
CA VAL A 153 -1.84 -4.94 17.22
C VAL A 153 -1.32 -5.74 16.04
N ALA A 154 -0.90 -7.00 16.26
CA ALA A 154 -0.39 -7.86 15.21
C ALA A 154 -1.46 -8.22 14.19
N GLU A 155 -2.69 -8.55 14.60
CA GLU A 155 -3.78 -8.86 13.68
C GLU A 155 -4.13 -7.67 12.78
N PHE A 156 -4.14 -6.47 13.35
CA PHE A 156 -4.41 -5.27 12.58
C PHE A 156 -3.27 -4.96 11.60
N LEU A 157 -2.02 -4.96 12.07
CA LEU A 157 -0.86 -4.74 11.20
C LEU A 157 -0.75 -5.80 10.10
N TYR A 158 -1.05 -7.07 10.40
CA TYR A 158 -1.10 -8.16 9.43
C TYR A 158 -2.07 -7.81 8.31
N THR A 159 -3.28 -7.36 8.65
CA THR A 159 -4.34 -7.02 7.69
C THR A 159 -3.93 -5.87 6.77
N LEU A 160 -3.18 -4.87 7.29
CA LEU A 160 -2.67 -3.76 6.48
C LEU A 160 -1.55 -4.21 5.53
N LEU A 161 -0.63 -5.04 6.01
CA LEU A 161 0.50 -5.54 5.24
C LEU A 161 0.09 -6.57 4.19
N SER A 162 -0.96 -7.37 4.46
CA SER A 162 -1.48 -8.38 3.53
C SER A 162 -2.38 -7.81 2.45
N ASP A 163 -2.72 -6.52 2.53
CA ASP A 163 -3.52 -5.83 1.52
C ASP A 163 -2.77 -5.80 0.17
N SER A 164 -3.41 -6.29 -0.88
CA SER A 164 -2.81 -6.30 -2.22
C SER A 164 -2.41 -4.90 -2.70
N THR A 165 -3.13 -3.85 -2.29
CA THR A 165 -2.81 -2.48 -2.69
C THR A 165 -1.51 -1.98 -2.07
N THR A 166 -1.22 -2.30 -0.81
CA THR A 166 0.03 -1.90 -0.16
C THR A 166 1.21 -2.65 -0.75
N THR A 167 1.03 -3.94 -1.01
CA THR A 167 2.05 -4.78 -1.65
C THR A 167 2.37 -4.30 -3.06
N ASN A 168 1.35 -4.09 -3.90
CA ASN A 168 1.54 -3.66 -5.29
C ASN A 168 2.15 -2.25 -5.41
N LEU A 169 1.85 -1.36 -4.45
CA LEU A 169 2.37 0.00 -4.42
C LEU A 169 3.71 0.13 -3.68
N HIS A 170 4.22 -0.97 -3.11
CA HIS A 170 5.38 -1.00 -2.21
C HIS A 170 5.31 0.09 -1.13
N THR A 171 4.12 0.32 -0.57
CA THR A 171 3.90 1.40 0.39
C THR A 171 4.79 1.19 1.62
N PRO A 172 5.67 2.14 1.99
CA PRO A 172 6.53 2.03 3.16
C PRO A 172 5.74 2.19 4.46
N PHE A 173 6.14 1.45 5.49
CA PHE A 173 5.55 1.51 6.83
C PHE A 173 6.61 1.90 7.85
N VAL A 174 6.22 2.69 8.84
CA VAL A 174 6.96 2.82 10.09
C VAL A 174 6.07 2.42 11.25
N VAL A 175 6.55 1.49 12.07
CA VAL A 175 5.95 1.18 13.37
C VAL A 175 6.52 2.17 14.38
N ALA A 176 5.71 3.18 14.71
CA ALA A 176 6.07 4.20 15.68
C ALA A 176 5.66 3.75 17.09
N CYS A 177 6.66 3.32 17.86
CA CYS A 177 6.53 2.87 19.23
C CYS A 177 6.40 4.09 20.15
N ASN A 178 5.16 4.54 20.34
CA ASN A 178 4.80 5.76 21.05
C ASN A 178 4.76 5.56 22.58
N LYS A 179 4.65 6.68 23.31
CA LYS A 179 4.58 6.76 24.78
C LYS A 179 5.86 6.32 25.49
N GLN A 180 7.02 6.58 24.88
CA GLN A 180 8.34 6.29 25.47
C GLN A 180 8.66 7.13 26.71
N ASP A 181 7.86 8.17 27.00
CA ASP A 181 7.90 8.92 28.26
C ASP A 181 7.44 8.09 29.47
N ILE A 182 6.77 6.96 29.25
CA ILE A 182 6.29 6.08 30.32
C ILE A 182 7.39 5.07 30.69
N THR A 183 7.71 4.96 31.98
CA THR A 183 8.79 4.07 32.49
C THR A 183 8.66 2.60 32.07
N MET A 184 7.42 2.12 31.88
CA MET A 184 7.13 0.75 31.49
C MET A 184 7.13 0.51 29.96
N ALA A 185 7.40 1.55 29.16
CA ALA A 185 7.45 1.46 27.71
C ALA A 185 8.51 0.47 27.23
N LYS A 186 8.16 -0.31 26.21
CA LYS A 186 9.08 -1.23 25.55
C LYS A 186 9.79 -0.53 24.39
N SER A 187 11.06 -0.88 24.20
CA SER A 187 11.83 -0.40 23.06
C SER A 187 11.26 -0.92 21.74
N ALA A 188 11.53 -0.20 20.67
CA ALA A 188 11.15 -0.57 19.30
C ALA A 188 11.62 -1.99 18.95
N ARG A 189 12.84 -2.36 19.37
CA ARG A 189 13.41 -3.69 19.12
C ARG A 189 12.62 -4.80 19.80
N ILE A 190 12.18 -4.60 21.05
CA ILE A 190 11.38 -5.59 21.78
C ILE A 190 10.00 -5.73 21.13
N ILE A 191 9.38 -4.61 20.75
CA ILE A 191 8.08 -4.60 20.08
C ILE A 191 8.16 -5.33 18.73
N GLN A 192 9.22 -5.10 17.94
CA GLN A 192 9.47 -5.82 16.71
C GLN A 192 9.48 -7.34 16.93
N ILE A 193 10.27 -7.83 17.89
CA ILE A 193 10.38 -9.27 18.20
C ILE A 193 9.01 -9.85 18.63
N LEU A 194 8.25 -9.12 19.46
CA LEU A 194 6.93 -9.55 19.90
C LEU A 194 5.96 -9.67 18.73
N LEU A 195 5.94 -8.69 17.83
CA LEU A 195 5.11 -8.71 16.64
C LEU A 195 5.56 -9.81 15.68
N GLU A 196 6.86 -10.01 15.44
CA GLU A 196 7.36 -11.08 14.57
C GLU A 196 6.91 -12.47 15.04
N LYS A 197 6.99 -12.71 16.34
CA LYS A 197 6.50 -13.95 16.97
C LYS A 197 4.99 -14.12 16.78
N GLU A 198 4.21 -13.07 17.02
CA GLU A 198 2.76 -13.14 16.90
C GLU A 198 2.31 -13.29 15.43
N MET A 199 2.97 -12.61 14.49
CA MET A 199 2.74 -12.75 13.06
C MET A 199 3.02 -14.18 12.57
N THR A 200 4.04 -14.83 13.12
CA THR A 200 4.34 -16.25 12.83
C THR A 200 3.14 -17.13 13.22
N THR A 201 2.58 -16.90 14.42
CA THR A 201 1.37 -17.60 14.88
C THR A 201 0.16 -17.31 13.98
N LEU A 202 -0.07 -16.03 13.65
CA LEU A 202 -1.20 -15.60 12.80
C LEU A 202 -1.16 -16.20 11.40
N ARG A 203 0.03 -16.38 10.81
CA ARG A 203 0.19 -17.05 9.51
C ARG A 203 -0.29 -18.49 9.57
N VAL A 204 0.05 -19.23 10.62
CA VAL A 204 -0.36 -20.62 10.81
C VAL A 204 -1.86 -20.72 11.03
N THR A 205 -2.44 -19.86 11.88
CA THR A 205 -3.86 -19.91 12.19
C THR A 205 -4.72 -19.52 10.98
N ARG A 206 -4.38 -18.46 10.23
CA ARG A 206 -5.12 -18.09 9.00
C ARG A 206 -4.99 -19.14 7.90
N ALA A 207 -3.83 -19.77 7.73
CA ALA A 207 -3.67 -20.86 6.77
C ALA A 207 -4.55 -22.07 7.12
N ALA A 208 -4.66 -22.42 8.41
CA ALA A 208 -5.54 -23.49 8.86
C ALA A 208 -7.03 -23.20 8.60
N THR A 209 -7.50 -21.99 8.89
CA THR A 209 -8.91 -21.59 8.65
C THR A 209 -9.29 -21.60 7.17
N LEU A 210 -8.36 -21.22 6.29
CA LEU A 210 -8.57 -21.25 4.84
C LEU A 210 -8.62 -22.69 4.30
N SER A 211 -7.84 -23.62 4.88
CA SER A 211 -7.87 -25.03 4.48
C SER A 211 -9.16 -25.77 4.88
N SER A 212 -9.90 -25.26 5.87
CA SER A 212 -11.14 -25.89 6.35
C SER A 212 -12.41 -25.39 5.65
N THR A 213 -12.32 -24.41 4.74
CA THR A 213 -13.50 -23.79 4.11
C THR A 213 -13.35 -23.81 2.59
N ASP A 214 -13.98 -24.78 1.92
CA ASP A 214 -13.98 -24.88 0.46
C ASP A 214 -14.73 -23.70 -0.19
N GLY A 215 -13.98 -22.81 -0.87
CA GLY A 215 -14.37 -22.30 -2.18
C GLY A 215 -15.43 -21.20 -2.31
N SER A 216 -15.43 -20.14 -1.50
CA SER A 216 -16.23 -18.94 -1.83
C SER A 216 -15.53 -17.62 -1.45
N SER A 217 -14.87 -17.05 -2.46
CA SER A 217 -14.51 -15.65 -2.74
C SER A 217 -14.63 -14.61 -1.61
N GLY A 218 -13.51 -13.95 -1.27
CA GLY A 218 -13.62 -12.62 -0.62
C GLY A 218 -12.45 -12.08 0.20
N ASP A 219 -11.19 -12.43 -0.09
CA ASP A 219 -10.01 -11.54 0.02
C ASP A 219 -8.78 -12.42 -0.12
N ALA A 220 -8.07 -12.28 -1.23
CA ALA A 220 -6.78 -12.93 -1.44
C ALA A 220 -5.75 -12.23 -0.54
N ASN A 221 -5.82 -12.47 0.77
CA ASN A 221 -4.76 -12.09 1.68
C ASN A 221 -3.53 -12.90 1.30
N THR A 222 -2.63 -12.22 0.59
CA THR A 222 -1.37 -12.78 0.12
C THR A 222 -0.60 -13.25 1.35
N PHE A 223 -0.03 -14.45 1.28
CA PHE A 223 0.82 -14.97 2.33
C PHE A 223 1.96 -13.98 2.63
N LEU A 224 2.10 -13.57 3.89
CA LEU A 224 3.13 -12.61 4.30
C LEU A 224 4.47 -13.29 4.60
N GLY A 225 5.52 -12.86 3.90
CA GLY A 225 6.90 -13.32 4.08
C GLY A 225 7.21 -14.65 3.38
N LYS A 226 8.17 -15.41 3.91
CA LYS A 226 8.68 -16.65 3.30
C LYS A 226 8.06 -17.90 3.92
N GLN A 227 7.60 -18.83 3.07
CA GLN A 227 7.07 -20.13 3.53
C GLN A 227 8.16 -20.97 4.19
N GLY A 228 7.78 -21.77 5.20
CA GLY A 228 8.71 -22.66 5.92
C GLY A 228 9.72 -21.96 6.84
N LYS A 229 9.61 -20.64 7.03
CA LYS A 229 10.43 -19.86 7.97
C LYS A 229 9.54 -19.00 8.87
N ASP A 230 10.05 -18.75 10.07
CA ASP A 230 9.46 -17.78 10.99
C ASP A 230 9.34 -16.41 10.30
N PHE A 231 8.32 -15.66 10.70
CA PHE A 231 8.09 -14.34 10.15
C PHE A 231 9.19 -13.38 10.62
N ASP A 232 9.64 -12.54 9.69
CA ASP A 232 10.57 -11.46 9.93
C ASP A 232 10.16 -10.33 9.01
N PHE A 233 10.18 -9.08 9.49
CA PHE A 233 9.75 -7.94 8.68
C PHE A 233 10.64 -7.74 7.44
N SER A 234 11.91 -8.18 7.46
CA SER A 234 12.80 -8.17 6.30
C SER A 234 12.35 -9.11 5.17
N HIS A 235 11.41 -10.02 5.43
CA HIS A 235 10.86 -10.90 4.40
C HIS A 235 9.81 -10.20 3.52
N LEU A 236 9.35 -9.01 3.89
CA LEU A 236 8.31 -8.28 3.17
C LEU A 236 8.87 -7.53 1.97
N ALA A 237 8.03 -7.35 0.94
CA ALA A 237 8.34 -6.50 -0.22
C ALA A 237 8.24 -5.00 0.10
N ASN A 238 7.50 -4.66 1.17
CA ASN A 238 7.32 -3.32 1.68
C ASN A 238 8.38 -3.07 2.75
N PRO A 239 9.11 -1.93 2.71
CA PRO A 239 10.00 -1.58 3.80
C PRO A 239 9.16 -1.28 5.05
N VAL A 240 9.57 -1.87 6.18
CA VAL A 240 8.94 -1.68 7.48
C VAL A 240 10.03 -1.31 8.48
N ASP A 241 10.02 -0.05 8.91
CA ASP A 241 10.96 0.47 9.91
C ASP A 241 10.30 0.52 11.29
N PHE A 242 11.12 0.53 12.33
CA PHE A 242 10.67 0.67 13.72
C PHE A 242 11.38 1.86 14.34
N VAL A 243 10.61 2.77 14.93
CA VAL A 243 11.14 3.97 15.59
C VAL A 243 10.47 4.18 16.94
N GLU A 244 11.20 4.82 17.84
CA GLU A 244 10.72 5.21 19.16
C GLU A 244 10.30 6.68 19.14
N CYS A 245 9.19 7.00 19.78
CA CYS A 245 8.72 8.38 19.90
C CYS A 245 7.89 8.63 21.16
N SER A 246 7.73 9.90 21.53
CA SER A 246 6.63 10.32 22.40
C SER A 246 5.90 11.51 21.81
N ALA A 247 4.59 11.34 21.62
CA ALA A 247 3.71 12.45 21.25
C ALA A 247 3.43 13.41 22.43
N LYS A 248 3.73 12.98 23.66
CA LYS A 248 3.53 13.74 24.89
C LYS A 248 4.80 14.51 25.27
N GLY A 249 5.27 15.38 24.37
CA GLY A 249 6.39 16.28 24.71
C GLY A 249 6.05 17.19 25.88
N SER A 250 7.05 17.55 26.67
CA SER A 250 6.91 18.38 27.87
C SER A 250 6.54 19.84 27.56
N SER A 251 6.76 20.27 26.31
CA SER A 251 6.37 21.57 25.76
C SER A 251 6.04 21.50 24.26
N ALA A 252 5.53 22.59 23.68
CA ALA A 252 5.30 22.71 22.24
C ALA A 252 6.61 22.68 21.42
N ASP A 253 7.73 23.01 22.06
CA ASP A 253 9.07 23.13 21.45
C ASP A 253 9.91 21.84 21.57
N ASP A 254 9.44 20.82 22.30
CA ASP A 254 10.02 19.47 22.31
C ASP A 254 9.67 18.71 21.02
N GLU A 255 10.17 19.19 19.88
CA GLU A 255 10.14 18.43 18.62
C GLU A 255 11.09 17.21 18.69
N GLY A 256 12.05 17.23 19.64
CA GLY A 256 13.07 16.20 19.85
C GLY A 256 12.55 14.77 19.94
N GLU A 257 11.42 14.58 20.62
CA GLU A 257 10.82 13.25 20.87
C GLU A 257 10.02 12.70 19.67
N LEU A 258 9.80 13.53 18.64
CA LEU A 258 9.16 13.15 17.38
C LEU A 258 10.12 13.16 16.18
N ASN A 259 11.39 13.52 16.40
CA ASN A 259 12.41 13.66 15.35
C ASN A 259 12.53 12.42 14.46
N THR A 260 12.48 11.22 15.05
CA THR A 260 12.60 9.96 14.32
C THR A 260 11.44 9.74 13.35
N VAL A 261 10.22 10.11 13.74
CA VAL A 261 9.02 10.01 12.90
C VAL A 261 9.04 11.08 11.81
N THR A 262 9.42 12.32 12.13
CA THR A 262 9.48 13.41 11.14
C THR A 262 10.60 13.21 10.12
N GLU A 263 11.74 12.66 10.55
CA GLU A 263 12.85 12.23 9.68
C GLU A 263 12.43 11.07 8.76
N TRP A 264 11.69 10.08 9.29
CA TRP A 264 11.15 9.02 8.44
C TRP A 264 10.17 9.58 7.39
N ILE A 265 9.29 10.52 7.78
CA ILE A 265 8.36 11.17 6.85
C ILE A 265 9.11 11.99 5.79
N SER A 266 10.21 12.67 6.13
CA SER A 266 10.99 13.43 5.16
C SER A 266 11.69 12.54 4.13
N ASN A 267 12.12 11.34 4.53
CA ASN A 267 12.71 10.35 3.64
C ASN A 267 11.70 9.72 2.66
N LEU A 268 10.39 9.92 2.86
CA LEU A 268 9.39 9.49 1.87
C LEU A 268 9.45 10.30 0.59
N VAL A 269 10.07 11.49 0.61
CA VAL A 269 9.95 12.50 -0.44
C VAL A 269 11.09 12.47 -1.43
#